data_AF-A0A146K622-F1
#
_entry.id   AF-A0A146K622-F1
#
_cell.length_a   1.000
_cell.length_b   1.000
_cell.length_c   1.000
_cell.angle_alpha   90.00
_cell.angle_beta   90.00
_cell.angle_gamma   90.00
#
_symmetry.space_group_name_H-M   'P 1'
#
loop_
_entity.id
_entity.type
_entity.pdbx_description
1 polymer ?
#
loop_
_entity_poly.entity_id
_entity_poly.type
_entity_poly.pdbx_seq_one_letter_code
_entity_poly.pdbx_strand_id
1 'polypeptide(L)'
;IEQSRRDDLEALGYILLYFIRGSLPWQGLKAANKKQKYEKILEKKIAIPVDQLCRGYPSEFATFLQYCKSLRFDDRPDYGYCRKVFRELFVREGFTNDLIFDWNDQKIDTDEFFKRPIEREKSDVVEDNQPGEGQQEIIRSIRGSVNSKSKKDTKRNDAKKKLDDFIY
;
A
#
# COMPACT_ATOMS: atom_id res chain seq x y z
N ILE A 1 23.65 1.00 -15.42
CA ILE A 1 23.16 -0.04 -14.48
C ILE A 1 21.82 -0.48 -15.02
N GLU A 2 21.74 -1.73 -15.45
CA GLU A 2 20.52 -2.35 -15.95
C GLU A 2 19.73 -2.93 -14.76
N GLN A 3 18.41 -2.77 -14.77
CA GLN A 3 17.53 -3.31 -13.73
C GLN A 3 17.18 -4.76 -14.05
N SER A 4 17.09 -5.59 -13.02
CA SER A 4 16.84 -7.02 -13.12
C SER A 4 15.77 -7.48 -12.12
N ARG A 5 15.35 -8.75 -12.22
CA ARG A 5 14.28 -9.32 -11.38
C ARG A 5 14.52 -9.20 -9.87
N ARG A 6 15.78 -9.24 -9.43
CA ARG A 6 16.13 -9.07 -8.00
C ARG A 6 15.89 -7.64 -7.53
N ASP A 7 16.02 -6.65 -8.41
CA ASP A 7 15.86 -5.24 -8.06
C ASP A 7 14.38 -4.92 -7.78
N ASP A 8 13.46 -5.53 -8.54
CA ASP A 8 12.02 -5.47 -8.28
C ASP A 8 11.66 -6.08 -6.92
N LEU A 9 12.24 -7.24 -6.57
CA LEU A 9 12.00 -7.88 -5.27
C LEU A 9 12.63 -7.09 -4.12
N GLU A 10 13.83 -6.54 -4.29
CA GLU A 10 14.45 -5.65 -3.30
C GLU A 10 13.57 -4.40 -3.08
N ALA A 11 13.06 -3.81 -4.16
CA ALA A 11 12.13 -2.68 -4.08
C ALA A 11 10.84 -3.04 -3.33
N LEU A 12 10.27 -4.22 -3.59
CA LEU A 12 9.10 -4.72 -2.85
C LEU A 12 9.42 -4.85 -1.35
N GLY A 13 10.59 -5.39 -0.98
CA GLY A 13 11.01 -5.49 0.41
C GLY A 13 11.08 -4.14 1.12
N TYR A 14 11.57 -3.10 0.44
CA TYR A 14 11.56 -1.74 0.99
C TYR A 14 10.14 -1.17 1.15
N ILE A 15 9.22 -1.47 0.23
CA ILE A 15 7.81 -1.04 0.33
C ILE A 15 7.12 -1.72 1.51
N LEU A 16 7.29 -3.04 1.66
CA LEU A 16 6.71 -3.78 2.77
C LEU A 16 7.25 -3.26 4.13
N LEU A 17 8.56 -3.03 4.21
CA LEU A 17 9.17 -2.44 5.40
C LEU A 17 8.65 -1.02 5.65
N TYR A 18 8.49 -0.21 4.61
CA TYR A 18 7.92 1.13 4.71
C TYR A 18 6.52 1.10 5.32
N PHE A 19 5.65 0.16 4.94
CA PHE A 19 4.29 0.09 5.50
C PHE A 19 4.29 -0.15 7.01
N ILE A 20 5.12 -1.05 7.51
CA ILE A 20 5.16 -1.36 8.95
C ILE A 20 5.99 -0.35 9.76
N ARG A 21 6.94 0.34 9.12
CA ARG A 21 7.82 1.32 9.76
C ARG A 21 7.31 2.75 9.69
N GLY A 22 6.46 3.04 8.70
CA GLY A 22 5.98 4.38 8.35
C GLY A 22 7.01 5.26 7.60
N SER A 23 8.31 4.97 7.71
CA SER A 23 9.36 5.69 6.98
C SER A 23 10.64 4.88 6.80
N LEU A 24 11.42 5.19 5.77
CA LEU A 24 12.74 4.64 5.48
C LEU A 24 13.83 5.67 5.77
N PRO A 25 15.02 5.24 6.25
CA PRO A 25 16.09 6.16 6.67
C PRO A 25 16.64 7.10 5.58
N TRP A 26 16.41 6.78 4.30
CA TRP A 26 16.83 7.58 3.15
C TRP A 26 15.73 8.48 2.58
N GLN A 27 14.58 8.61 3.25
CA GLN A 27 13.55 9.59 2.89
C GLN A 27 13.93 11.00 3.36
N GLY A 28 13.45 12.02 2.64
CA GLY A 28 13.60 13.42 3.05
C GLY A 28 15.02 14.01 2.97
N LEU A 29 16.00 13.30 2.37
CA LEU A 29 17.37 13.80 2.24
C LEU A 29 17.43 15.06 1.38
N LYS A 30 18.05 16.12 1.91
CA LYS A 30 18.27 17.40 1.20
C LYS A 30 19.44 17.27 0.21
N ALA A 31 19.23 17.73 -1.02
CA ALA A 31 20.25 17.75 -2.08
C ALA A 31 19.99 18.92 -3.03
N ALA A 32 21.04 19.45 -3.67
CA ALA A 32 20.91 20.61 -4.56
C ALA A 32 20.30 20.25 -5.92
N ASN A 33 20.46 18.99 -6.35
CA ASN A 33 19.92 18.49 -7.61
C ASN A 33 19.55 17.00 -7.52
N LYS A 34 18.86 16.50 -8.56
CA LYS A 34 18.39 15.10 -8.63
C LYS A 34 19.53 14.09 -8.53
N LYS A 35 20.66 14.34 -9.21
CA LYS A 35 21.83 13.43 -9.21
C LYS A 35 22.37 13.24 -7.79
N GLN A 36 22.65 14.34 -7.10
CA GLN A 36 23.10 14.33 -5.70
C GLN A 36 22.08 13.68 -4.77
N LYS A 37 20.77 13.83 -5.03
CA LYS A 37 19.74 13.17 -4.24
C LYS A 37 19.84 11.65 -4.35
N TYR A 38 20.01 11.12 -5.56
CA TYR A 38 20.17 9.68 -5.79
C TYR A 38 21.48 9.14 -5.20
N GLU A 39 22.59 9.89 -5.32
CA GLU A 39 23.86 9.54 -4.69
C GLU A 39 23.72 9.42 -3.17
N LYS A 40 23.12 10.42 -2.50
CA LYS A 40 22.87 10.38 -1.05
C LYS A 40 21.95 9.23 -0.62
N ILE A 41 20.92 8.93 -1.40
CA ILE A 41 20.03 7.78 -1.14
C ILE A 41 20.82 6.47 -1.24
N LEU A 42 21.64 6.32 -2.29
CA LEU A 42 22.47 5.14 -2.50
C LEU A 42 23.48 4.97 -1.35
N GLU A 43 24.19 6.02 -0.98
CA GLU A 43 25.10 6.03 0.17
C GLU A 43 24.40 5.58 1.45
N LYS A 44 23.20 6.10 1.73
CA LYS A 44 22.43 5.69 2.91
C LYS A 44 21.94 4.25 2.85
N LYS A 45 21.56 3.75 1.67
CA LYS A 45 21.18 2.34 1.49
C LYS A 45 22.35 1.39 1.70
N ILE A 46 23.57 1.77 1.30
CA ILE A 46 24.78 0.97 1.50
C ILE A 46 25.23 1.03 2.96
N ALA A 47 25.16 2.20 3.59
CA ALA A 47 25.66 2.41 4.95
C ALA A 47 24.83 1.70 6.04
N ILE A 48 23.58 1.35 5.76
CA ILE A 48 22.67 0.74 6.73
C ILE A 48 22.54 -0.76 6.41
N PRO A 49 23.13 -1.66 7.22
CA PRO A 49 22.98 -3.09 7.01
C PRO A 49 21.53 -3.52 7.24
N VAL A 50 21.11 -4.59 6.57
CA VAL A 50 19.73 -5.10 6.62
C VAL A 50 19.27 -5.38 8.06
N ASP A 51 20.15 -5.94 8.90
CA ASP A 51 19.82 -6.25 10.30
C ASP A 51 19.53 -4.99 11.13
N GLN A 52 20.22 -3.88 10.83
CA GLN A 52 19.94 -2.60 11.47
C GLN A 52 18.67 -1.97 10.92
N LEU A 53 18.44 -2.09 9.60
CA LEU A 53 17.25 -1.57 8.94
C LEU A 53 15.96 -2.23 9.45
N CYS A 54 16.01 -3.54 9.67
CA CYS A 54 14.87 -4.36 10.11
C CYS A 54 14.79 -4.53 11.63
N ARG A 55 15.64 -3.86 12.42
CA ARG A 55 15.65 -3.99 13.87
C ARG A 55 14.30 -3.59 14.48
N GLY A 56 13.76 -4.45 15.33
CA GLY A 56 12.47 -4.24 16.00
C GLY A 56 11.25 -4.69 15.20
N TYR A 57 11.45 -5.27 14.01
CA TYR A 57 10.40 -5.86 13.18
C TYR A 57 10.64 -7.37 13.03
N PRO A 58 9.65 -8.14 12.55
CA PRO A 58 9.81 -9.58 12.34
C PRO A 58 11.04 -9.91 11.47
N SER A 59 11.80 -10.94 11.87
CA SER A 59 13.06 -11.34 11.22
C SER A 59 12.88 -11.76 9.75
N GLU A 60 11.67 -12.11 9.36
CA GLU A 60 11.28 -12.47 7.99
C GLU A 60 11.52 -11.32 7.00
N PHE A 61 11.41 -10.06 7.43
CA PHE A 61 11.74 -8.90 6.60
C PHE A 61 13.24 -8.83 6.28
N ALA A 62 14.10 -9.08 7.28
CA ALA A 62 15.54 -9.14 7.09
C ALA A 62 15.92 -10.33 6.19
N THR A 63 15.32 -11.49 6.46
CA THR A 63 15.52 -12.72 5.69
C THR A 63 15.16 -12.52 4.21
N PHE A 64 14.02 -11.88 3.93
CA PHE A 64 13.58 -11.57 2.58
C PHE A 64 14.53 -10.60 1.87
N LEU A 65 14.93 -9.50 2.53
CA LEU A 65 15.84 -8.51 1.93
C LEU A 65 17.24 -9.08 1.68
N GLN A 66 17.77 -9.87 2.62
CA GLN A 66 19.05 -10.58 2.44
C GLN A 66 18.98 -11.57 1.28
N TYR A 67 17.88 -12.32 1.15
CA TYR A 67 17.64 -13.19 0.00
C TYR A 67 17.69 -12.42 -1.31
N CYS A 68 16.95 -11.31 -1.42
CA CYS A 68 16.93 -10.48 -2.63
C CYS A 68 18.33 -9.96 -3.00
N LYS A 69 19.10 -9.51 -2.00
CA LYS A 69 20.48 -9.02 -2.19
C LYS A 69 21.49 -10.11 -2.55
N SER A 70 21.22 -11.36 -2.20
CA SER A 70 22.09 -12.50 -2.51
C SER A 70 21.95 -12.99 -3.96
N LEU A 71 20.86 -12.64 -4.64
CA LEU A 71 20.60 -13.05 -6.03
C LEU A 71 21.58 -12.38 -6.99
N ARG A 72 22.05 -13.15 -7.96
CA ARG A 72 22.80 -12.65 -9.13
C ARG A 72 21.86 -11.95 -10.10
N PHE A 73 22.43 -11.24 -11.06
CA PHE A 73 21.68 -10.44 -12.03
C PHE A 73 20.74 -11.29 -12.90
N ASP A 74 21.22 -12.45 -13.34
CA ASP A 74 20.52 -13.40 -14.21
C ASP A 74 19.79 -14.51 -13.44
N ASP A 75 19.88 -14.54 -12.12
CA ASP A 75 19.19 -15.53 -11.30
C ASP A 75 17.68 -15.41 -11.46
N ARG A 76 17.01 -16.56 -11.45
CA ARG A 76 15.55 -16.64 -11.33
C ARG A 76 15.21 -16.72 -9.85
N PRO A 77 14.50 -15.73 -9.28
CA PRO A 77 14.10 -15.80 -7.88
C PRO A 77 13.15 -16.97 -7.60
N ASP A 78 13.30 -17.60 -6.45
CA ASP A 78 12.35 -18.55 -5.87
C ASP A 78 11.22 -17.78 -5.19
N TYR A 79 10.20 -17.44 -5.99
CA TYR A 79 9.00 -16.80 -5.50
C TYR A 79 8.20 -17.66 -4.50
N GLY A 80 8.38 -18.99 -4.53
CA GLY A 80 7.78 -19.90 -3.57
C GLY A 80 8.36 -19.68 -2.18
N TYR A 81 9.68 -19.61 -2.08
CA TYR A 81 10.40 -19.24 -0.86
C TYR A 81 9.99 -17.84 -0.37
N CYS A 82 9.98 -16.83 -1.24
CA CYS A 82 9.57 -15.47 -0.88
C CYS A 82 8.18 -15.43 -0.22
N ARG A 83 7.20 -16.14 -0.78
CA ARG A 83 5.85 -16.23 -0.20
C ARG A 83 5.84 -17.03 1.11
N LYS A 84 6.61 -18.12 1.17
CA LYS A 84 6.68 -18.99 2.34
C LYS A 84 7.16 -18.23 3.57
N VAL A 85 8.20 -17.40 3.44
CA VAL A 85 8.74 -16.55 4.53
C VAL A 85 7.63 -15.75 5.22
N PHE A 86 6.83 -15.01 4.47
CA PHE A 86 5.74 -14.22 5.06
C PHE A 86 4.53 -15.06 5.47
N ARG A 87 4.25 -16.19 4.79
CA ARG A 87 3.15 -17.09 5.18
C ARG A 87 3.41 -17.74 6.53
N GLU A 88 4.64 -18.13 6.81
CA GLU A 88 5.01 -18.72 8.10
C GLU A 88 4.89 -17.70 9.24
N LEU A 89 5.31 -16.46 9.01
CA LEU A 89 5.05 -15.35 9.93
C LEU A 89 3.54 -15.18 10.16
N PHE A 90 2.76 -15.11 9.09
CA PHE A 90 1.31 -14.90 9.17
C PHE A 90 0.61 -15.97 10.01
N VAL A 91 0.97 -17.24 9.83
CA VAL A 91 0.44 -18.37 10.62
C VAL A 91 0.92 -18.31 12.07
N ARG A 92 2.19 -17.96 12.32
CA ARG A 92 2.75 -17.86 13.66
C ARG A 92 2.08 -16.78 14.50
N GLU A 93 1.74 -15.65 13.89
CA GLU A 93 0.99 -14.56 14.54
C GLU A 93 -0.50 -14.88 14.71
N GLY A 94 -0.99 -16.03 14.21
CA GLY A 94 -2.38 -16.46 14.38
C GLY A 94 -3.37 -15.72 13.48
N PHE A 95 -2.91 -15.06 12.42
CA PHE A 95 -3.80 -14.37 11.50
C PHE A 95 -4.61 -15.35 10.65
N THR A 96 -5.82 -14.93 10.28
CA THR A 96 -6.70 -15.68 9.37
C THR A 96 -6.75 -14.97 8.02
N ASN A 97 -6.69 -15.73 6.93
CA ASN A 97 -6.75 -15.17 5.59
C ASN A 97 -8.21 -14.89 5.17
N ASP A 98 -8.84 -13.91 5.83
CA ASP A 98 -10.23 -13.49 5.63
C ASP A 98 -10.40 -12.37 4.60
N LEU A 99 -9.28 -11.85 4.06
CA LEU A 99 -9.21 -10.72 3.13
C LEU A 99 -9.72 -9.40 3.73
N ILE A 100 -9.67 -9.27 5.05
CA ILE A 100 -9.98 -8.03 5.78
C ILE A 100 -8.66 -7.28 6.01
N PHE A 101 -8.59 -6.04 5.54
CA PHE A 101 -7.43 -5.16 5.68
C PHE A 101 -7.79 -3.92 6.49
N ASP A 102 -6.80 -3.13 6.91
CA ASP A 102 -6.98 -1.94 7.75
C ASP A 102 -7.99 -0.92 7.16
N TRP A 103 -8.11 -0.84 5.84
CA TRP A 103 -9.08 0.06 5.18
C TRP A 103 -10.52 -0.49 5.16
N ASN A 104 -10.72 -1.77 5.44
CA ASN A 104 -12.06 -2.37 5.54
C ASN A 104 -12.77 -1.95 6.83
N ASP A 105 -12.01 -1.68 7.90
CA ASP A 105 -12.53 -1.24 9.20
C ASP A 105 -12.68 0.28 9.31
N GLN A 106 -12.48 1.02 8.22
CA GLN A 106 -12.92 2.41 8.17
C GLN A 106 -14.45 2.43 8.19
N LYS A 107 -15.01 2.53 9.40
CA LYS A 107 -16.28 3.23 9.60
C LYS A 107 -16.04 4.64 9.07
N ILE A 108 -16.26 4.83 7.78
CA ILE A 108 -16.38 6.16 7.21
C ILE A 108 -17.61 6.73 7.91
N ASP A 109 -17.37 7.52 8.96
CA ASP A 109 -18.39 8.41 9.47
C ASP A 109 -18.62 9.42 8.35
N THR A 110 -19.56 9.07 7.48
CA THR A 110 -19.94 9.86 6.31
C THR A 110 -20.36 11.26 6.75
N ASP A 111 -20.90 11.41 7.96
CA ASP A 111 -21.29 12.71 8.49
C ASP A 111 -20.07 13.58 8.83
N GLU A 112 -18.97 13.03 9.35
CA GLU A 112 -17.73 13.77 9.59
C GLU A 112 -17.03 14.15 8.28
N PHE A 113 -16.98 13.25 7.29
CA PHE A 113 -16.28 13.50 6.03
C PHE A 113 -16.91 14.63 5.21
N PHE A 114 -18.26 14.72 5.18
CA PHE A 114 -18.98 15.82 4.53
C PHE A 114 -19.09 17.09 5.39
N LYS A 115 -18.76 17.04 6.69
CA LYS A 115 -18.67 18.20 7.57
C LYS A 115 -17.31 18.90 7.52
N ARG A 116 -16.26 18.27 6.97
CA ARG A 116 -14.95 18.90 6.83
C ARG A 116 -15.04 20.07 5.84
N PRO A 117 -14.71 21.31 6.25
CA PRO A 117 -14.61 22.42 5.33
C PRO A 117 -13.56 22.11 4.28
N ILE A 118 -13.90 22.31 3.00
CA ILE A 118 -12.93 22.27 1.91
C ILE A 118 -12.03 23.50 2.09
N GLU A 119 -10.87 23.34 2.73
CA GLU A 119 -9.84 24.37 2.74
C GLU A 119 -9.31 24.51 1.31
N ARG A 120 -9.71 25.60 0.64
CA ARG A 120 -9.14 25.99 -0.65
C ARG A 120 -7.74 26.51 -0.38
N GLU A 121 -6.71 25.72 -0.69
CA GLU A 121 -5.40 26.30 -0.94
C GLU A 121 -5.55 27.30 -2.09
N LYS A 122 -5.31 28.59 -1.82
CA LYS A 122 -5.33 29.64 -2.83
C LYS A 122 -4.13 29.43 -3.76
N SER A 123 -4.36 28.85 -4.93
CA SER A 123 -3.50 29.05 -6.10
C SER A 123 -4.12 30.14 -6.97
N ASP A 124 -3.34 31.19 -7.27
CA ASP A 124 -3.74 32.36 -8.03
C ASP A 124 -4.28 32.01 -9.43
N VAL A 125 -5.60 31.93 -9.60
CA VAL A 125 -6.28 32.01 -10.89
C VAL A 125 -7.60 32.76 -10.73
N VAL A 126 -7.77 33.75 -11.60
CA VAL A 126 -8.84 34.76 -11.67
C VAL A 126 -10.25 34.16 -11.72
N GLU A 127 -11.17 34.82 -11.03
CA GLU A 127 -12.62 34.53 -10.97
C GLU A 127 -13.28 34.53 -12.36
N ASP A 128 -14.05 33.49 -12.65
CA ASP A 128 -15.48 33.65 -12.96
C ASP A 128 -16.22 32.34 -12.61
N ASN A 129 -17.20 32.38 -11.71
CA ASN A 129 -17.90 31.16 -11.30
C ASN A 129 -19.35 31.47 -10.88
N GLN A 130 -20.29 31.26 -11.79
CA GLN A 130 -21.59 30.70 -11.43
C GLN A 130 -21.47 29.17 -11.41
N PRO A 131 -21.95 28.47 -10.36
CA PRO A 131 -21.86 27.02 -10.30
C PRO A 131 -22.75 26.39 -11.38
N GLY A 132 -22.12 25.82 -12.41
CA GLY A 132 -22.80 25.11 -13.48
C GLY A 132 -23.54 23.87 -12.97
N GLU A 133 -24.73 23.64 -13.50
CA GLU A 133 -25.69 22.59 -13.15
C GLU A 133 -25.07 21.17 -13.08
N GLY A 134 -23.98 20.93 -13.82
CA GLY A 134 -23.24 19.66 -13.83
C GLY A 134 -22.62 19.25 -12.48
N GLN A 135 -22.25 20.19 -11.60
CA GLN A 135 -21.72 19.84 -10.27
C GLN A 135 -22.80 19.27 -9.34
N GLN A 136 -24.05 19.71 -9.50
CA GLN A 136 -25.18 19.20 -8.71
C GLN A 136 -25.62 17.80 -9.21
N GLU A 137 -25.48 17.56 -10.51
CA GLU A 137 -25.78 16.27 -11.14
C GLU A 137 -24.81 15.16 -10.70
N ILE A 138 -23.52 15.47 -10.57
CA ILE A 138 -22.51 14.51 -10.08
C ILE A 138 -22.84 14.09 -8.63
N ILE A 139 -23.20 15.02 -7.76
CA ILE A 139 -23.55 14.73 -6.36
C ILE A 139 -24.82 13.85 -6.30
N ARG A 140 -25.82 14.14 -7.13
CA ARG A 140 -27.05 13.34 -7.21
C ARG A 140 -26.78 11.92 -7.75
N SER A 141 -25.89 11.78 -8.73
CA SER A 141 -25.47 10.50 -9.30
C SER A 141 -24.71 9.64 -8.29
N ILE A 142 -23.81 10.24 -7.49
CA ILE A 142 -23.09 9.54 -6.42
C ILE A 142 -24.08 9.02 -5.37
N ARG A 143 -25.05 9.84 -4.95
CA ARG A 143 -26.06 9.46 -3.95
C ARG A 143 -26.95 8.30 -4.42
N GLY A 144 -27.33 8.28 -5.70
CA GLY A 144 -28.06 7.17 -6.31
C GLY A 144 -27.25 5.87 -6.35
N SER A 145 -25.95 5.98 -6.64
CA SER A 145 -25.04 4.83 -6.72
C SER A 145 -24.84 4.15 -5.35
N VAL A 146 -24.78 4.90 -4.26
CA VAL A 146 -24.64 4.39 -2.89
C VAL A 146 -25.85 3.56 -2.47
N ASN A 147 -27.07 4.00 -2.79
CA ASN A 147 -28.30 3.24 -2.50
C ASN A 147 -28.40 1.93 -3.30
N SER A 148 -27.76 1.86 -4.47
CA SER A 148 -27.70 0.65 -5.29
C SER A 148 -26.72 -0.40 -4.74
N LYS A 149 -25.63 0.02 -4.10
CA LYS A 149 -24.62 -0.88 -3.49
C LYS A 149 -25.18 -1.63 -2.29
N SER A 150 -25.92 -0.94 -1.41
CA SER A 150 -26.53 -1.56 -0.23
C SER A 150 -27.49 -2.72 -0.57
N LYS A 151 -28.24 -2.65 -1.68
CA LYS A 151 -29.08 -3.77 -2.16
C LYS A 151 -28.30 -4.92 -2.81
N LYS A 152 -27.11 -4.66 -3.36
CA LYS A 152 -26.23 -5.67 -3.97
C LYS A 152 -25.51 -6.50 -2.90
N ASP A 153 -25.15 -5.87 -1.79
CA ASP A 153 -24.48 -6.53 -0.67
C ASP A 153 -25.39 -7.56 0.03
N THR A 154 -26.69 -7.29 0.11
CA THR A 154 -27.68 -8.28 0.60
C THR A 154 -27.74 -9.53 -0.28
N LYS A 155 -27.75 -9.38 -1.61
CA LYS A 155 -27.79 -10.52 -2.55
C LYS A 155 -26.48 -11.31 -2.61
N ARG A 156 -25.34 -10.66 -2.37
CA ARG A 156 -24.01 -11.32 -2.36
C ARG A 156 -23.84 -12.23 -1.14
N ASN A 157 -24.44 -11.86 -0.01
CA ASN A 157 -24.45 -12.69 1.19
C ASN A 157 -25.28 -13.98 1.01
N ASP A 158 -26.40 -13.91 0.28
CA ASP A 158 -27.19 -15.10 -0.07
C ASP A 158 -26.46 -16.04 -1.06
N ALA A 159 -25.65 -15.48 -1.98
CA ALA A 159 -24.86 -16.27 -2.92
C ALA A 159 -23.63 -16.94 -2.28
N LYS A 160 -23.00 -16.30 -1.28
CA LYS A 160 -21.91 -16.88 -0.49
C LYS A 160 -22.38 -18.09 0.32
N LYS A 161 -23.58 -18.00 0.92
CA LYS A 161 -24.19 -19.12 1.65
C LYS A 161 -24.42 -20.37 0.78
N LYS A 162 -24.59 -20.21 -0.54
CA LYS A 162 -24.75 -21.34 -1.47
C LYS A 162 -23.44 -21.91 -2.02
N LEU A 163 -22.33 -21.20 -1.88
CA LEU A 163 -21.02 -21.65 -2.37
C LEU A 163 -20.26 -22.45 -1.31
N ASP A 164 -20.47 -22.12 -0.03
CA ASP A 164 -19.92 -22.88 1.09
C ASP A 164 -20.53 -24.30 1.18
N ASP A 165 -21.79 -24.48 0.75
CA ASP A 165 -22.44 -25.80 0.61
C ASP A 165 -21.91 -26.67 -0.56
N PHE A 166 -21.06 -26.11 -1.44
CA PHE A 166 -20.55 -26.82 -2.63
C PHE A 166 -19.05 -27.17 -2.55
N ILE A 167 -18.29 -26.52 -1.66
CA ILE A 167 -16.84 -26.69 -1.56
C ILE A 167 -16.42 -27.52 -0.32
N TYR A 168 -17.34 -27.78 0.60
CA TYR A 168 -17.15 -28.73 1.72
C TYR A 168 -17.99 -30.00 1.55
#